data_AF-A0A225DGZ9-F1
#
_entry.id   AF-A0A225DGZ9-F1
#
_cell.length_a   1.000
_cell.length_b   1.000
_cell.length_c   1.000
_cell.angle_alpha   90.00
_cell.angle_beta   90.00
_cell.angle_gamma   90.00
#
_symmetry.space_group_name_H-M   'P 1'
#
loop_
_entity.id
_entity.type
_entity.pdbx_description
1 polymer ?
#
loop_
_entity_poly.entity_id
_entity_poly.type
_entity_poly.pdbx_seq_one_letter_code
_entity_poly.pdbx_strand_id
1 'polypeptide(L)'
;MTLVLTFALTALALTALFWGVSIFIQGYLYSDVADRLPLRALVGGVAIACVVTLWVYANTRASHKDKYGTLFEFSATSTREITEFEAVRVDPRTKDAKPKETTVKYHRLSATKDAPFVDSDGQKPFRLSDSSTITSAILVTDEDGKKARFDAVMDRKDKTLYDRGPNRNDPVQFREQGGPRTMSEDALQLVASPNSGALVVALLLNLGHLLAWFLVFWVVLRYSIGHSLTFTAILGGATMFIAVPLLFNLNAVPPALPAAATAPAK
;
A
#
# COMPACT_ATOMS: atom_id res chain seq x y z
N MET A 1 -5.05 19.44 -13.40
CA MET A 1 -6.22 20.33 -13.20
C MET A 1 -6.99 19.99 -11.92
N THR A 2 -7.22 18.70 -11.62
CA THR A 2 -7.98 18.25 -10.45
C THR A 2 -7.41 18.66 -9.09
N LEU A 3 -6.07 18.64 -8.92
CA LEU A 3 -5.42 19.02 -7.67
C LEU A 3 -5.57 20.50 -7.31
N VAL A 4 -5.51 21.40 -8.29
CA VAL A 4 -5.72 22.85 -8.06
C VAL A 4 -7.15 23.11 -7.61
N LEU A 5 -8.12 22.41 -8.21
CA LEU A 5 -9.52 22.50 -7.81
C LEU A 5 -9.73 21.91 -6.41
N THR A 6 -9.10 20.77 -6.10
CA THR A 6 -9.11 20.18 -4.76
C THR A 6 -8.57 21.18 -3.74
N PHE A 7 -7.40 21.78 -4.00
CA PHE A 7 -6.83 22.81 -3.15
C PHE A 7 -7.79 23.99 -2.91
N ALA A 8 -8.32 24.57 -3.99
CA ALA A 8 -9.19 25.74 -3.91
C ALA A 8 -10.49 25.45 -3.13
N LEU A 9 -11.14 24.33 -3.40
CA LEU A 9 -12.38 23.94 -2.72
C LEU A 9 -12.13 23.59 -1.25
N THR A 10 -11.07 22.83 -0.95
CA THR A 10 -10.70 22.50 0.43
C THR A 10 -10.33 23.77 1.21
N ALA A 11 -9.56 24.69 0.64
CA ALA A 11 -9.19 25.95 1.28
C ALA A 11 -10.43 26.81 1.57
N LEU A 12 -11.34 26.94 0.61
CA LEU A 12 -12.59 27.70 0.79
C LEU A 12 -13.48 27.08 1.87
N ALA A 13 -13.70 25.76 1.81
CA ALA A 13 -14.52 25.04 2.78
C ALA A 13 -13.95 25.13 4.20
N LEU A 14 -12.64 24.92 4.37
CA LEU A 14 -11.99 25.03 5.68
C LEU A 14 -11.96 26.46 6.20
N THR A 15 -11.80 27.46 5.33
CA THR A 15 -11.88 28.87 5.73
C THR A 15 -13.26 29.20 6.28
N ALA A 16 -14.32 28.81 5.56
CA ALA A 16 -15.70 29.01 5.99
C ALA A 16 -15.99 28.28 7.33
N LEU A 17 -15.53 27.04 7.45
CA LEU A 17 -15.65 26.24 8.66
C LEU A 17 -14.93 26.92 9.84
N PHE A 18 -13.66 27.29 9.70
CA PHE A 18 -12.88 27.92 10.76
C PHE A 18 -13.45 29.26 11.18
N TRP A 19 -13.93 30.06 10.22
CA TRP A 19 -14.52 31.34 10.55
C TRP A 19 -15.84 31.18 11.32
N GLY A 20 -16.78 30.41 10.77
CA GLY A 20 -18.11 30.23 11.36
C GLY A 20 -18.06 29.52 12.71
N VAL A 21 -17.35 28.39 12.79
CA VAL A 21 -17.23 27.62 14.03
C VAL A 21 -16.47 28.41 15.09
N SER A 22 -15.42 29.16 14.72
CA SER A 22 -14.66 29.91 15.72
C SER A 22 -15.40 31.10 16.28
N ILE A 23 -16.25 31.79 15.51
CA ILE A 23 -17.12 32.84 16.07
C ILE A 23 -17.99 32.26 17.19
N PHE A 24 -18.63 31.11 16.92
CA PHE A 24 -19.54 30.46 17.86
C PHE A 24 -18.80 29.93 19.09
N ILE A 25 -17.75 29.14 18.90
CA ILE A 25 -17.02 28.49 19.99
C ILE A 25 -16.25 29.51 20.81
N GLN A 26 -15.58 30.50 20.19
CA GLN A 26 -14.85 31.50 20.95
C GLN A 26 -15.81 32.41 21.72
N GLY A 27 -16.94 32.81 21.15
CA GLY A 27 -17.95 33.58 21.88
C GLY A 27 -18.59 32.82 23.04
N TYR A 28 -18.60 31.48 23.00
CA TYR A 28 -19.17 30.65 24.07
C TYR A 28 -18.16 30.27 25.16
N LEU A 29 -16.92 29.89 24.78
CA LEU A 29 -15.92 29.34 25.71
C LEU A 29 -14.88 30.38 26.18
N TYR A 30 -14.76 31.52 25.52
CA TYR A 30 -13.73 32.53 25.79
C TYR A 30 -14.36 33.91 26.00
N SER A 31 -13.70 34.74 26.79
CA SER A 31 -14.17 36.11 27.06
C SER A 31 -13.99 37.04 25.85
N ASP A 32 -12.98 36.77 25.02
CA ASP A 32 -12.64 37.56 23.85
C ASP A 32 -12.51 36.67 22.61
N VAL A 33 -13.04 37.14 21.48
CA VAL A 33 -12.81 36.53 20.17
C VAL A 33 -11.46 36.99 19.64
N ALA A 34 -10.69 36.07 19.05
CA ALA A 34 -9.38 36.38 18.51
C ALA A 34 -9.44 37.49 17.45
N ASP A 35 -8.56 38.49 17.59
CA ASP A 35 -8.46 39.58 16.61
C ASP A 35 -8.23 39.08 15.19
N ARG A 36 -8.87 39.74 14.22
CA ARG A 36 -8.75 39.43 12.78
C ARG A 36 -9.09 37.98 12.46
N LEU A 37 -10.09 37.41 13.14
CA LEU A 37 -10.53 36.04 12.95
C LEU A 37 -10.77 35.64 11.48
N PRO A 38 -11.38 36.46 10.58
CA PRO A 38 -11.54 36.08 9.17
C PRO A 38 -10.21 35.80 8.46
N LEU A 39 -9.18 36.64 8.70
CA LEU A 39 -7.86 36.46 8.10
C LEU A 39 -7.15 35.23 8.68
N ARG A 40 -7.28 35.00 10.00
CA ARG A 40 -6.74 33.80 10.66
C ARG A 40 -7.40 32.52 10.14
N ALA A 41 -8.72 32.53 9.95
CA ALA A 41 -9.46 31.42 9.36
C ALA A 41 -8.99 31.14 7.92
N LEU A 42 -8.76 32.18 7.11
CA LEU A 42 -8.21 32.03 5.77
C LEU A 42 -6.82 31.40 5.79
N VAL A 43 -5.91 31.91 6.64
CA VAL A 43 -4.55 31.36 6.78
C VAL A 43 -4.60 29.89 7.23
N GLY A 44 -5.45 29.57 8.21
CA GLY A 44 -5.64 28.20 8.67
C GLY A 44 -6.18 27.29 7.57
N GLY A 45 -7.22 27.74 6.85
CA GLY A 45 -7.84 26.97 5.77
C GLY A 45 -6.85 26.68 4.64
N VAL A 46 -6.07 27.67 4.23
CA VAL A 46 -5.00 27.52 3.23
C VAL A 46 -3.91 26.56 3.72
N ALA A 47 -3.45 26.70 4.97
CA ALA A 47 -2.40 25.85 5.51
C ALA A 47 -2.79 24.36 5.50
N ILE A 48 -3.99 24.02 5.99
CA ILE A 48 -4.47 22.64 5.97
C ILE A 48 -4.73 22.16 4.52
N ALA A 49 -5.31 23.00 3.67
CA ALA A 49 -5.52 22.65 2.27
C ALA A 49 -4.21 22.34 1.52
N CYS A 50 -3.12 23.06 1.81
CA CYS A 50 -1.79 22.76 1.28
C CYS A 50 -1.32 21.35 1.69
N VAL A 51 -1.43 21.02 2.99
CA VAL A 51 -1.02 19.71 3.51
C VAL A 51 -1.85 18.59 2.89
N VAL A 52 -3.18 18.74 2.87
CA VAL A 52 -4.09 17.76 2.25
C VAL A 52 -3.80 17.60 0.76
N THR A 53 -3.60 18.70 0.03
CA THR A 53 -3.30 18.64 -1.41
C THR A 53 -1.96 17.99 -1.68
N LEU A 54 -0.92 18.28 -0.88
CA LEU A 54 0.39 17.63 -0.98
C LEU A 54 0.26 16.13 -0.72
N TRP A 55 -0.54 15.72 0.27
CA TRP A 55 -0.78 14.31 0.58
C TRP A 55 -1.50 13.60 -0.57
N VAL A 56 -2.57 14.19 -1.10
CA VAL A 56 -3.28 13.67 -2.28
C VAL A 56 -2.35 13.60 -3.49
N TYR A 57 -1.51 14.61 -3.71
CA TYR A 57 -0.50 14.58 -4.78
C TYR A 57 0.49 13.43 -4.60
N ALA A 58 1.03 13.24 -3.40
CA ALA A 58 1.96 12.15 -3.11
C ALA A 58 1.33 10.78 -3.35
N ASN A 59 0.08 10.57 -2.92
CA ASN A 59 -0.62 9.29 -3.10
C ASN A 59 -1.01 9.04 -4.56
N THR A 60 -1.46 10.06 -5.30
CA THR A 60 -1.88 9.89 -6.71
C THR A 60 -0.72 9.67 -7.66
N ARG A 61 0.50 10.05 -7.27
CA ARG A 61 1.74 9.77 -8.01
C ARG A 61 2.45 8.49 -7.56
N ALA A 62 1.94 7.82 -6.53
CA ALA A 62 2.49 6.55 -6.10
C ALA A 62 2.24 5.45 -7.13
N SER A 63 3.13 4.44 -7.14
CA SER A 63 3.06 3.29 -8.04
C SER A 63 1.84 2.40 -7.79
N HIS A 64 1.23 2.49 -6.62
CA HIS A 64 0.01 1.78 -6.26
C HIS A 64 -0.89 2.65 -5.40
N LYS A 65 -2.19 2.38 -5.48
CA LYS A 65 -3.20 3.00 -4.64
C LYS A 65 -2.86 2.75 -3.17
N ASP A 66 -3.01 3.78 -2.34
CA ASP A 66 -2.89 3.71 -0.87
C ASP A 66 -1.47 3.48 -0.33
N LYS A 67 -0.43 3.65 -1.17
CA LYS A 67 0.98 3.61 -0.74
C LYS A 67 1.28 4.57 0.41
N TYR A 68 0.64 5.74 0.38
CA TYR A 68 0.75 6.75 1.43
C TYR A 68 -0.62 6.94 2.09
N GLY A 69 -1.35 5.84 2.30
CA GLY A 69 -2.64 5.82 2.95
C GLY A 69 -2.65 6.43 4.36
N THR A 70 -3.84 6.51 4.92
CA THR A 70 -4.04 6.90 6.33
C THR A 70 -3.40 5.85 7.25
N LEU A 71 -3.20 6.15 8.54
CA LEU A 71 -2.63 5.20 9.53
C LEU A 71 -3.28 3.81 9.55
N PHE A 72 -4.52 3.68 9.05
CA PHE A 72 -5.29 2.43 9.07
C PHE A 72 -5.34 1.72 7.71
N GLU A 73 -5.12 2.46 6.63
CA GLU A 73 -5.11 1.92 5.25
C GLU A 73 -3.69 1.74 4.71
N PHE A 74 -2.68 2.22 5.43
CA PHE A 74 -1.30 2.12 5.03
C PHE A 74 -0.83 0.66 4.98
N SER A 75 -0.32 0.25 3.82
CA SER A 75 0.39 -1.01 3.65
C SER A 75 1.90 -0.76 3.62
N ALA A 76 2.63 -1.33 4.59
CA ALA A 76 4.10 -1.37 4.57
C ALA A 76 4.66 -2.26 3.46
N THR A 77 3.79 -2.94 2.72
CA THR A 77 4.14 -3.95 1.73
C THR A 77 3.72 -3.49 0.35
N SER A 78 4.68 -3.41 -0.56
CA SER A 78 4.43 -3.22 -1.99
C SER A 78 4.31 -4.58 -2.64
N THR A 79 3.22 -4.82 -3.35
CA THR A 79 3.04 -6.04 -4.15
C THR A 79 3.40 -5.77 -5.61
N ARG A 80 4.07 -6.73 -6.24
CA ARG A 80 4.31 -6.75 -7.68
C ARG A 80 3.67 -7.98 -8.27
N GLU A 81 2.90 -7.79 -9.33
CA GLU A 81 2.24 -8.90 -10.02
C GLU A 81 3.20 -9.57 -11.01
N ILE A 82 3.19 -10.90 -11.05
CA ILE A 82 3.98 -11.72 -11.98
C ILE A 82 3.05 -12.58 -12.84
N THR A 83 3.46 -12.79 -14.08
CA THR A 83 2.72 -13.56 -15.10
C THR A 83 3.39 -14.90 -15.41
N GLU A 84 4.67 -15.05 -15.06
CA GLU A 84 5.46 -16.26 -15.23
C GLU A 84 6.42 -16.47 -14.07
N PHE A 85 6.72 -17.72 -13.78
CA PHE A 85 7.75 -18.13 -12.82
C PHE A 85 8.26 -19.53 -13.17
N GLU A 86 9.38 -19.93 -12.58
CA GLU A 86 9.87 -21.31 -12.68
C GLU A 86 9.82 -22.00 -11.33
N ALA A 87 9.17 -23.16 -11.25
CA ALA A 87 9.13 -23.95 -10.03
C ALA A 87 10.32 -24.90 -9.97
N VAL A 88 11.08 -24.83 -8.88
CA VAL A 88 12.14 -25.78 -8.56
C VAL A 88 11.50 -26.94 -7.81
N ARG A 89 11.53 -28.12 -8.43
CA ARG A 89 10.92 -29.37 -7.98
C ARG A 89 11.99 -30.33 -7.48
N VAL A 90 11.73 -30.94 -6.33
CA VAL A 90 12.61 -31.93 -5.70
C VAL A 90 11.82 -33.22 -5.44
N ASP A 91 12.42 -34.38 -5.72
CA ASP A 91 11.86 -35.66 -5.30
C ASP A 91 12.21 -35.91 -3.81
N PRO A 92 11.23 -35.92 -2.90
CA PRO A 92 11.48 -36.10 -1.47
C PRO A 92 12.01 -37.49 -1.12
N ARG A 93 11.94 -38.47 -2.03
CA ARG A 93 12.42 -39.84 -1.80
C ARG A 93 13.92 -40.00 -2.08
N THR A 94 14.53 -39.02 -2.74
CA THR A 94 15.96 -39.04 -3.04
C THR A 94 16.75 -38.85 -1.75
N LYS A 95 17.47 -39.90 -1.30
CA LYS A 95 18.28 -39.89 -0.08
C LYS A 95 19.66 -39.23 -0.24
N ASP A 96 19.94 -38.66 -1.42
CA ASP A 96 21.23 -38.04 -1.70
C ASP A 96 21.43 -36.77 -0.86
N ALA A 97 22.68 -36.50 -0.50
CA ALA A 97 23.06 -35.30 0.26
C ALA A 97 22.69 -33.98 -0.46
N LYS A 98 22.43 -34.03 -1.77
CA LYS A 98 21.89 -32.93 -2.57
C LYS A 98 20.76 -33.48 -3.46
N PRO A 99 19.49 -33.25 -3.10
CA PRO A 99 18.38 -33.69 -3.94
C PRO A 99 18.51 -33.10 -5.35
N LYS A 100 18.20 -33.91 -6.37
CA LYS A 100 18.22 -33.47 -7.75
C LYS A 100 17.08 -32.47 -7.99
N GLU A 101 17.43 -31.20 -8.15
CA GLU A 101 16.47 -30.15 -8.51
C GLU A 101 16.13 -30.22 -10.00
N THR A 102 14.84 -30.14 -10.32
CA THR A 102 14.33 -29.99 -11.68
C THR A 102 13.53 -28.71 -11.77
N THR A 103 13.72 -27.93 -12.83
CA THR A 103 13.06 -26.63 -12.97
C THR A 103 12.00 -26.72 -14.06
N VAL A 104 10.77 -26.31 -13.74
CA VAL A 104 9.63 -26.33 -14.67
C VAL A 104 9.06 -24.93 -14.78
N LYS A 105 8.98 -24.40 -16.01
CA LYS A 105 8.47 -23.06 -16.27
C LYS A 105 6.93 -23.06 -16.32
N TYR A 106 6.33 -22.12 -15.61
CA TYR A 106 4.90 -21.88 -15.55
C TYR A 106 4.56 -20.47 -16.04
N HIS A 107 3.43 -20.34 -16.70
CA HIS A 107 2.88 -19.07 -17.15
C HIS A 107 1.38 -19.01 -16.89
N ARG A 108 0.83 -17.81 -16.79
CA ARG A 108 -0.60 -17.62 -16.56
C ARG A 108 -1.39 -17.93 -17.84
N LEU A 109 -2.44 -18.75 -17.73
CA LEU A 109 -3.26 -19.19 -18.87
C LEU A 109 -4.02 -18.04 -19.57
N SER A 110 -4.33 -16.98 -18.82
CA SER A 110 -5.09 -15.81 -19.29
C SER A 110 -4.61 -14.55 -18.56
N ALA A 111 -4.90 -13.38 -19.12
CA ALA A 111 -4.64 -12.08 -18.48
C ALA A 111 -5.55 -11.81 -17.26
N THR A 112 -6.57 -12.63 -17.02
CA THR A 112 -7.40 -12.51 -15.80
C THR A 112 -6.60 -12.81 -14.54
N LYS A 113 -6.88 -12.08 -13.45
CA LYS A 113 -6.17 -12.23 -12.17
C LYS A 113 -6.31 -13.63 -11.55
N ASP A 114 -7.45 -14.28 -11.79
CA ASP A 114 -7.77 -15.59 -11.23
C ASP A 114 -7.39 -16.76 -12.16
N ALA A 115 -6.72 -16.48 -13.28
CA ALA A 115 -6.35 -17.52 -14.22
C ALA A 115 -5.23 -18.40 -13.62
N PRO A 116 -5.36 -19.75 -13.71
CA PRO A 116 -4.36 -20.66 -13.17
C PRO A 116 -3.03 -20.53 -13.91
N PHE A 117 -1.95 -20.80 -13.19
CA PHE A 117 -0.64 -21.02 -13.80
C PHE A 117 -0.56 -22.42 -14.37
N VAL A 118 -0.13 -22.55 -15.61
CA VAL A 118 0.03 -23.82 -16.33
C VAL A 118 1.48 -23.97 -16.79
N ASP A 119 1.92 -25.21 -16.98
CA ASP A 119 3.25 -25.51 -17.53
C ASP A 119 3.41 -24.91 -18.95
N SER A 120 4.63 -24.99 -19.48
CA SER A 120 4.95 -24.39 -20.80
C SER A 120 4.09 -24.95 -21.95
N ASP A 121 3.59 -26.18 -21.81
CA ASP A 121 2.72 -26.84 -22.78
C ASP A 121 1.23 -26.51 -22.56
N GLY A 122 0.89 -25.80 -21.48
CA GLY A 122 -0.48 -25.42 -21.13
C GLY A 122 -1.35 -26.57 -20.61
N GLN A 123 -0.77 -27.73 -20.34
CA GLN A 123 -1.50 -28.95 -20.04
C GLN A 123 -1.68 -29.19 -18.55
N LYS A 124 -0.69 -28.81 -17.73
CA LYS A 124 -0.69 -29.15 -16.30
C LYS A 124 -0.76 -27.88 -15.45
N PRO A 125 -1.82 -27.72 -14.63
CA PRO A 125 -1.88 -26.61 -13.70
C PRO A 125 -0.79 -26.77 -12.63
N PHE A 126 -0.27 -25.64 -12.15
CA PHE A 126 0.66 -25.61 -11.05
C PHE A 126 0.03 -26.22 -9.79
N ARG A 127 0.79 -27.08 -9.11
CA ARG A 127 0.47 -27.65 -7.81
C ARG A 127 1.70 -27.59 -6.93
N LEU A 128 1.58 -27.29 -5.64
CA LEU A 128 2.74 -27.28 -4.74
C LEU A 128 3.45 -28.64 -4.67
N SER A 129 2.68 -29.71 -4.58
CA SER A 129 3.19 -31.07 -4.50
C SER A 129 2.38 -32.00 -5.40
N ASP A 130 3.04 -33.05 -5.87
CA ASP A 130 2.43 -34.19 -6.54
C ASP A 130 2.95 -35.50 -5.90
N SER A 131 2.60 -36.66 -6.48
CA SER A 131 3.00 -37.97 -5.93
C SER A 131 4.50 -38.25 -5.99
N SER A 132 5.26 -37.46 -6.74
CA SER A 132 6.67 -37.65 -7.06
C SER A 132 7.57 -36.48 -6.68
N THR A 133 7.04 -35.26 -6.59
CA THR A 133 7.83 -34.05 -6.37
C THR A 133 7.15 -33.05 -5.45
N ILE A 134 7.97 -32.28 -4.74
CA ILE A 134 7.57 -31.11 -3.97
C ILE A 134 8.24 -29.86 -4.55
N THR A 135 7.58 -28.71 -4.48
CA THR A 135 8.16 -27.44 -4.90
C THR A 135 9.05 -26.90 -3.78
N SER A 136 10.36 -26.95 -3.97
CA SER A 136 11.32 -26.45 -2.98
C SER A 136 11.53 -24.94 -3.09
N ALA A 137 11.42 -24.39 -4.30
CA ALA A 137 11.57 -22.95 -4.54
C ALA A 137 10.80 -22.49 -5.78
N ILE A 138 10.60 -21.17 -5.88
CA ILE A 138 10.06 -20.49 -7.04
C ILE A 138 11.10 -19.47 -7.51
N LEU A 139 11.44 -19.49 -8.79
CA LEU A 139 12.31 -18.51 -9.42
C LEU A 139 11.45 -17.48 -10.16
N VAL A 140 11.60 -16.21 -9.81
CA VAL A 140 10.91 -15.09 -10.46
C VAL A 140 11.93 -14.22 -11.17
N THR A 141 11.65 -13.86 -12.42
CA THR A 141 12.49 -12.95 -13.19
C THR A 141 12.18 -11.51 -12.79
N ASP A 142 13.18 -10.80 -12.26
CA ASP A 142 13.07 -9.37 -11.93
C ASP A 142 13.10 -8.47 -13.18
N GLU A 143 12.81 -7.18 -13.00
CA GLU A 143 12.84 -6.19 -14.09
C GLU A 143 14.22 -6.09 -14.76
N ASP A 144 15.29 -6.36 -13.99
CA ASP A 144 16.68 -6.42 -14.49
C ASP A 144 17.01 -7.72 -15.23
N GLY A 145 16.05 -8.63 -15.42
CA GLY A 145 16.25 -9.95 -16.04
C GLY A 145 16.96 -10.98 -15.15
N LYS A 146 17.29 -10.64 -13.90
CA LYS A 146 17.87 -11.57 -12.93
C LYS A 146 16.79 -12.44 -12.29
N LYS A 147 17.09 -13.72 -12.06
CA LYS A 147 16.18 -14.63 -11.36
C LYS A 147 16.38 -14.52 -9.85
N ALA A 148 15.35 -14.05 -9.14
CA ALA A 148 15.26 -14.11 -7.70
C ALA A 148 14.69 -15.46 -7.27
N ARG A 149 15.36 -16.15 -6.34
CA ARG A 149 14.93 -17.46 -5.81
C ARG A 149 14.14 -17.26 -4.53
N PHE A 150 12.94 -17.80 -4.47
CA PHE A 150 12.06 -17.80 -3.31
C PHE A 150 11.94 -19.22 -2.78
N ASP A 151 12.65 -19.53 -1.70
CA ASP A 151 12.64 -20.86 -1.10
C ASP A 151 11.35 -21.05 -0.29
N ALA A 152 10.72 -22.22 -0.42
CA ALA A 152 9.57 -22.57 0.40
C ALA A 152 10.00 -22.68 1.88
N VAL A 153 9.22 -22.12 2.78
CA VAL A 153 9.45 -22.30 4.21
C VAL A 153 9.02 -23.71 4.58
N MET A 154 10.00 -24.58 4.83
CA MET A 154 9.79 -25.98 5.22
C MET A 154 9.74 -26.12 6.75
N ASP A 155 8.99 -27.13 7.23
CA ASP A 155 8.90 -27.45 8.65
C ASP A 155 10.29 -27.83 9.20
N ARG A 156 10.60 -27.32 10.40
CA ARG A 156 11.91 -27.49 11.03
C ARG A 156 12.20 -28.94 11.43
N LYS A 157 11.16 -29.71 11.76
CA LYS A 157 11.25 -31.12 12.18
C LYS A 157 11.24 -32.05 10.97
N ASP A 158 10.40 -31.74 9.99
CA ASP A 158 10.27 -32.53 8.77
C ASP A 158 10.44 -31.64 7.53
N LYS A 159 11.64 -31.67 6.95
CA LYS A 159 11.98 -30.91 5.74
C LYS A 159 11.23 -31.35 4.48
N THR A 160 10.40 -32.40 4.57
CA THR A 160 9.52 -32.83 3.48
C THR A 160 8.12 -32.21 3.54
N LEU A 161 7.82 -31.50 4.63
CA LEU A 161 6.56 -30.79 4.84
C LEU A 161 6.77 -29.27 4.82
N TYR A 162 5.77 -28.57 4.32
CA TYR A 162 5.75 -27.10 4.37
C TYR A 162 5.41 -26.61 5.77
N ASP A 163 6.09 -25.55 6.22
CA ASP A 163 5.71 -24.82 7.42
C ASP A 163 4.49 -23.93 7.10
N ARG A 164 3.32 -24.36 7.56
CA ARG A 164 2.06 -23.61 7.47
C ARG A 164 1.80 -22.79 8.73
N GLY A 165 2.80 -22.51 9.56
CA GLY A 165 2.60 -21.72 10.77
C GLY A 165 1.66 -22.38 11.79
N PRO A 166 1.01 -21.59 12.66
CA PRO A 166 0.21 -22.13 13.77
C PRO A 166 -1.10 -22.79 13.32
N ASN A 167 -1.69 -22.38 12.19
CA ASN A 167 -2.89 -23.01 11.65
C ASN A 167 -2.54 -23.85 10.42
N ARG A 168 -2.97 -25.12 10.40
CA ARG A 168 -2.74 -26.01 9.24
C ARG A 168 -3.33 -25.51 7.91
N ASN A 169 -4.25 -24.55 7.97
CA ASN A 169 -4.90 -23.96 6.79
C ASN A 169 -4.17 -22.73 6.26
N ASP A 170 -3.13 -22.23 6.93
CA ASP A 170 -2.40 -21.08 6.41
C ASP A 170 -1.68 -21.50 5.10
N PRO A 171 -1.61 -20.59 4.12
CA PRO A 171 -0.98 -20.87 2.84
C PRO A 171 0.53 -21.00 3.02
N VAL A 172 1.14 -21.89 2.23
CA VAL A 172 2.61 -22.03 2.22
C VAL A 172 3.26 -20.71 1.81
N GLN A 173 4.29 -20.32 2.54
CA GLN A 173 5.05 -19.11 2.28
C GLN A 173 6.35 -19.45 1.55
N PHE A 174 6.75 -18.59 0.63
CA PHE A 174 8.04 -18.61 -0.03
C PHE A 174 8.79 -17.32 0.33
N ARG A 175 10.07 -17.45 0.73
CA ARG A 175 10.91 -16.31 1.12
C ARG A 175 12.08 -16.18 0.17
N GLU A 176 12.33 -14.95 -0.26
CA GLU A 176 13.47 -14.67 -1.11
C GLU A 176 14.80 -15.03 -0.43
N GLN A 177 15.66 -15.71 -1.16
CA GLN A 177 17.00 -16.05 -0.71
C GLN A 177 17.87 -14.78 -0.62
N GLY A 178 18.22 -14.39 0.61
CA GLY A 178 19.06 -13.21 0.87
C GLY A 178 18.33 -11.87 0.74
N GLY A 179 17.02 -11.89 0.55
CA GLY A 179 16.20 -10.68 0.44
C GLY A 179 14.97 -10.70 1.36
N PRO A 180 14.28 -9.56 1.51
CA PRO A 180 13.15 -9.45 2.41
C PRO A 180 11.79 -9.74 1.73
N ARG A 181 11.78 -10.09 0.43
CA ARG A 181 10.54 -10.32 -0.32
C ARG A 181 9.93 -11.69 0.00
N THR A 182 8.62 -11.78 -0.09
CA THR A 182 7.87 -13.01 0.17
C THR A 182 6.79 -13.24 -0.89
N MET A 183 6.40 -14.49 -1.06
CA MET A 183 5.26 -14.91 -1.88
C MET A 183 4.43 -15.94 -1.11
N SER A 184 3.15 -16.07 -1.43
CA SER A 184 2.27 -17.04 -0.79
C SER A 184 1.62 -17.97 -1.80
N GLU A 185 1.28 -19.20 -1.39
CA GLU A 185 0.62 -20.23 -2.21
C GLU A 185 -0.72 -19.76 -2.80
N ASP A 186 -1.49 -19.01 -2.04
CA ASP A 186 -2.81 -18.49 -2.47
C ASP A 186 -2.70 -17.30 -3.43
N ALA A 187 -1.54 -16.63 -3.43
CA ALA A 187 -1.25 -15.45 -4.23
C ALA A 187 0.11 -15.57 -4.91
N LEU A 188 0.36 -16.68 -5.63
CA LEU A 188 1.62 -16.92 -6.36
C LEU A 188 1.93 -15.86 -7.40
N GLN A 189 0.89 -15.16 -7.87
CA GLN A 189 1.01 -14.02 -8.75
C GLN A 189 1.55 -12.76 -8.07
N LEU A 190 1.64 -12.69 -6.74
CA LEU A 190 2.07 -11.49 -6.02
C LEU A 190 3.39 -11.73 -5.29
N VAL A 191 4.39 -10.92 -5.64
CA VAL A 191 5.61 -10.77 -4.86
C VAL A 191 5.43 -9.60 -3.92
N ALA A 192 5.37 -9.88 -2.62
CA ALA A 192 5.31 -8.89 -1.55
C ALA A 192 6.72 -8.43 -1.19
N SER A 193 6.93 -7.12 -1.13
CA SER A 193 8.21 -6.50 -0.73
C SER A 193 7.96 -5.46 0.35
N PRO A 194 8.67 -5.51 1.50
CA PRO A 194 8.54 -4.46 2.49
C PRO A 194 9.09 -3.16 1.93
N ASN A 195 8.35 -2.07 2.13
CA ASN A 195 8.68 -0.73 1.66
C ASN A 195 8.83 0.21 2.86
N SER A 196 9.96 0.09 3.56
CA SER A 196 10.28 0.94 4.71
C SER A 196 10.31 2.43 4.36
N GLY A 197 10.71 2.78 3.13
CA GLY A 197 10.65 4.17 2.65
C GLY A 197 9.22 4.70 2.57
N ALA A 198 8.28 3.89 2.07
CA ALA A 198 6.87 4.26 2.06
C ALA A 198 6.31 4.44 3.47
N LEU A 199 6.69 3.56 4.41
CA LEU A 199 6.30 3.68 5.83
C LEU A 199 6.75 5.00 6.45
N VAL A 200 8.01 5.39 6.25
CA VAL A 200 8.53 6.66 6.79
C VAL A 200 7.78 7.85 6.21
N VAL A 201 7.57 7.88 4.89
CA VAL A 201 6.84 8.98 4.24
C VAL A 201 5.38 9.02 4.69
N ALA A 202 4.70 7.88 4.77
CA ALA A 202 3.32 7.81 5.27
C ALA A 202 3.23 8.31 6.71
N LEU A 203 4.15 7.91 7.59
CA LEU A 203 4.21 8.37 8.97
C LEU A 203 4.42 9.90 9.05
N LEU A 204 5.33 10.43 8.24
CA LEU A 204 5.59 11.88 8.16
C LEU A 204 4.37 12.66 7.65
N LEU A 205 3.64 12.14 6.67
CA LEU A 205 2.42 12.77 6.16
C LEU A 205 1.31 12.77 7.22
N ASN A 206 1.08 11.65 7.90
CA ASN A 206 0.08 11.54 8.96
C ASN A 206 0.43 12.44 10.16
N LEU A 207 1.68 12.42 10.64
CA LEU A 207 2.13 13.26 11.74
C LEU A 207 2.13 14.76 11.35
N GLY A 208 2.62 15.08 10.15
CA GLY A 208 2.62 16.44 9.63
C GLY A 208 1.22 17.02 9.49
N HIS A 209 0.24 16.20 9.09
CA HIS A 209 -1.17 16.56 9.06
C HIS A 209 -1.71 16.90 10.45
N LEU A 210 -1.54 16.01 11.44
CA LEU A 210 -2.02 16.26 12.80
C LEU A 210 -1.32 17.46 13.44
N LEU A 211 -0.03 17.63 13.19
CA LEU A 211 0.73 18.79 13.67
C LEU A 211 0.23 20.08 13.01
N ALA A 212 -0.06 20.08 11.72
CA ALA A 212 -0.62 21.25 11.03
C ALA A 212 -1.97 21.65 11.61
N TRP A 213 -2.87 20.68 11.85
CA TRP A 213 -4.14 20.90 12.53
C TRP A 213 -3.96 21.52 13.91
N PHE A 214 -3.06 20.95 14.71
CA PHE A 214 -2.75 21.46 16.04
C PHE A 214 -2.22 22.89 16.01
N LEU A 215 -1.25 23.18 15.15
CA LEU A 215 -0.67 24.52 15.02
C LEU A 215 -1.69 25.54 14.49
N VAL A 216 -2.59 25.14 13.58
CA VAL A 216 -3.66 26.02 13.12
C VAL A 216 -4.61 26.37 14.26
N PHE A 217 -5.07 25.41 15.06
CA PHE A 217 -5.93 25.73 16.20
C PHE A 217 -5.21 26.54 17.28
N TRP A 218 -4.00 26.13 17.64
CA TRP A 218 -3.29 26.71 18.76
C TRP A 218 -2.67 28.07 18.42
N VAL A 219 -1.87 28.15 17.36
CA VAL A 219 -1.09 29.34 17.01
C VAL A 219 -1.92 30.30 16.16
N VAL A 220 -2.59 29.79 15.13
CA VAL A 220 -3.31 30.64 14.16
C VAL A 220 -4.65 31.11 14.72
N LEU A 221 -5.47 30.19 15.25
CA LEU A 221 -6.81 30.52 15.78
C LEU A 221 -6.81 30.86 17.28
N ARG A 222 -5.67 30.73 17.96
CA ARG A 222 -5.45 31.11 19.38
C ARG A 222 -6.33 30.36 20.39
N TYR A 223 -6.71 29.12 20.08
CA TYR A 223 -7.32 28.27 21.09
C TYR A 223 -6.31 27.89 22.18
N SER A 224 -6.81 27.55 23.37
CA SER A 224 -5.98 26.96 24.42
C SER A 224 -5.46 25.59 23.96
N ILE A 225 -4.37 25.11 24.56
CA ILE A 225 -3.74 23.84 24.16
C ILE A 225 -4.74 22.68 24.25
N GLY A 226 -5.53 22.60 25.33
CA GLY A 226 -6.53 21.56 25.53
C GLY A 226 -7.57 21.52 24.41
N HIS A 227 -8.21 22.66 24.10
CA HIS A 227 -9.17 22.75 23.01
C HIS A 227 -8.53 22.50 21.64
N SER A 228 -7.29 22.95 21.43
CA SER A 228 -6.54 22.71 20.19
C SER A 228 -6.30 21.22 19.96
N LEU A 229 -5.94 20.47 20.99
CA LEU A 229 -5.80 19.01 20.92
C LEU A 229 -7.15 18.34 20.63
N THR A 230 -8.23 18.75 21.31
CA THR A 230 -9.58 18.21 21.08
C THR A 230 -10.04 18.45 19.63
N PHE A 231 -9.91 19.67 19.11
CA PHE A 231 -10.31 19.97 17.73
C PHE A 231 -9.39 19.28 16.71
N THR A 232 -8.11 19.13 17.00
CA THR A 232 -7.18 18.36 16.16
C THR A 232 -7.61 16.90 16.06
N ALA A 233 -7.97 16.27 17.18
CA ALA A 233 -8.44 14.90 17.19
C ALA A 233 -9.73 14.73 16.39
N ILE A 234 -10.71 15.62 16.58
CA ILE A 234 -12.02 15.54 15.91
C ILE A 234 -11.91 15.89 14.42
N LEU A 235 -11.44 17.09 14.08
CA LEU A 235 -11.44 17.59 12.71
C LEU A 235 -10.25 17.06 11.89
N GLY A 236 -9.08 16.92 12.51
CA GLY A 236 -7.94 16.25 11.89
C GLY A 236 -8.24 14.77 11.62
N GLY A 237 -8.89 14.10 12.58
CA GLY A 237 -9.41 12.74 12.42
C GLY A 237 -10.46 12.66 11.32
N ALA A 238 -11.51 13.48 11.33
CA ALA A 238 -12.53 13.48 10.28
C ALA A 238 -11.93 13.70 8.88
N THR A 239 -10.97 14.62 8.76
CA THR A 239 -10.27 14.84 7.49
C THR A 239 -9.50 13.60 7.06
N MET A 240 -8.83 12.94 7.99
CA MET A 240 -8.06 11.74 7.75
C MET A 240 -8.94 10.53 7.39
N PHE A 241 -10.03 10.28 8.09
CA PHE A 241 -10.88 9.10 7.90
C PHE A 241 -11.92 9.25 6.79
N ILE A 242 -12.31 10.47 6.45
CA ILE A 242 -13.43 10.73 5.53
C ILE A 242 -12.93 11.51 4.31
N ALA A 243 -12.35 12.69 4.52
CA ALA A 243 -12.05 13.59 3.42
C ALA A 243 -10.89 13.07 2.55
N VAL A 244 -9.79 12.63 3.15
CA VAL A 244 -8.59 12.17 2.43
C VAL A 244 -8.87 10.93 1.57
N PRO A 245 -9.52 9.85 2.06
CA PRO A 245 -9.88 8.70 1.23
C PRO A 245 -10.82 9.08 0.07
N LEU A 246 -11.79 9.97 0.32
CA LEU A 246 -12.66 10.48 -0.73
C LEU A 246 -11.86 11.24 -1.80
N LEU A 247 -10.94 12.11 -1.38
CA LEU A 247 -10.09 12.88 -2.28
C LEU A 247 -9.09 12.01 -3.05
N PHE A 248 -8.61 10.90 -2.47
CA PHE A 248 -7.79 9.92 -3.18
C PHE A 248 -8.57 9.26 -4.32
N ASN A 249 -9.82 8.85 -4.07
CA ASN A 249 -10.67 8.26 -5.10
C ASN A 249 -11.00 9.28 -6.22
N LEU A 250 -11.30 10.53 -5.85
CA LEU A 250 -11.62 11.59 -6.82
C LEU A 250 -10.43 12.01 -7.69
N ASN A 251 -9.20 11.84 -7.20
CA ASN A 251 -7.97 12.21 -7.92
C ASN A 251 -7.18 11.00 -8.44
N ALA A 252 -7.75 9.79 -8.41
CA ALA A 252 -7.09 8.59 -8.87
C ALA A 252 -6.70 8.73 -10.37
N VAL A 253 -5.42 8.52 -10.67
CA VAL A 253 -4.94 8.45 -12.05
C VAL A 253 -5.25 7.05 -12.58
N PRO A 254 -5.99 6.91 -13.70
CA PRO A 254 -6.25 5.60 -14.28
C PRO A 254 -4.92 4.88 -14.57
N PRO A 255 -4.84 3.56 -14.35
CA PRO A 255 -3.67 2.81 -14.75
C PRO A 255 -3.43 3.02 -16.25
N ALA A 256 -2.18 3.26 -16.64
CA ALA A 256 -1.81 3.36 -18.04
C ALA A 256 -2.29 2.08 -18.75
N LEU A 257 -3.06 2.24 -19.84
CA LEU A 257 -3.45 1.09 -20.65
C LEU A 257 -2.17 0.33 -21.04
N PRO A 258 -2.15 -1.01 -20.94
CA PRO A 258 -1.00 -1.78 -21.41
C PRO A 258 -0.76 -1.37 -22.86
N ALA A 259 0.49 -1.00 -23.18
CA ALA A 259 0.87 -0.64 -24.54
C ALA A 259 0.34 -1.72 -25.47
N ALA A 260 -0.55 -1.34 -26.40
CA ALA A 260 -1.21 -2.27 -27.29
C ALA A 260 -0.13 -3.18 -27.88
N ALA A 261 -0.19 -4.48 -27.55
CA ALA A 261 0.78 -5.43 -28.04
C ALA A 261 0.84 -5.26 -29.56
N THR A 262 1.97 -4.76 -30.06
CA THR A 262 2.21 -4.62 -31.49
C THR A 262 1.95 -5.98 -32.10
N ALA A 263 0.86 -6.10 -32.85
CA ALA A 263 0.50 -7.34 -33.50
C ALA A 263 1.72 -7.82 -34.30
N PRO A 264 2.10 -9.10 -34.18
CA PRO A 264 3.24 -9.60 -34.93
C PRO A 264 2.99 -9.33 -36.42
N ALA A 265 3.97 -8.68 -37.06
CA ALA A 265 3.95 -8.49 -38.50
C ALA A 265 3.83 -9.86 -39.17
N LYS A 266 2.79 -10.02 -39.99
CA LYS A 266 2.57 -11.22 -40.79
C LYS A 266 3.61 -11.35 -41.89
#